data_AF-A0A286NTX1-F1
#
_entry.id   AF-A0A286NTX1-F1
#
_cell.length_a   1.000
_cell.length_b   1.000
_cell.length_c   1.000
_cell.angle_alpha   90.00
_cell.angle_beta   90.00
_cell.angle_gamma   90.00
#
_symmetry.space_group_name_H-M   'P 1'
#
loop_
_entity.id
_entity.type
_entity.pdbx_description
1 polymer ?
#
loop_
_entity_poly.entity_id
_entity_poly.type
_entity_poly.pdbx_seq_one_letter_code
_entity_poly.pdbx_strand_id
1 'polypeptide(L)'
;MVKKLFLSLFSLVFFNLYSQNEPTNDRLDWFKDAKLGIFIHWGYYGVNGITESWSMYHKRISHADYLKQGEQFTASNYNPEQWLDLFDRIGAKYVVLTTKHHDGVALWDTKYSSLNTVKHAAAKKDLLAPFVNAVRNKGMKLGFYYSLCDWSHPDYSPVTFERIKNTKKFYPQKGQKNNSPWERFVTFNFNQLEELSAYKPDLYWFDGDWEHKAEEWKSAEIKKSLLKWNPKVIVNSRLNEYGDYKTPEQGVPIVRPEGAWEFCMTMNDNWGYFPSDTNYKPIAQITRTFVEVISTGGSLLLNIGPKPDGTIAKEQVERLEALGQWIQTHKEAVYNTEAGLPYGHFYGPTMLSKDHKKLYLCLFDAPKNYIQLKGIQTKIKSIKVLGSGENLNFERNGGAAWNNIPGILRISVPSEKSLNPYVTILEVELEKELVLYRGHGNAVELNM
;
A
#
# COMPACT_ATOMS: atom_id res chain seq x y z
N MET A 1 -9.94 24.81 76.89
CA MET A 1 -10.76 25.39 75.80
C MET A 1 -9.90 26.36 75.03
N VAL A 2 -9.46 26.04 73.81
CA VAL A 2 -9.30 26.95 72.64
C VAL A 2 -8.97 26.03 71.46
N LYS A 3 -9.84 26.04 70.44
CA LYS A 3 -9.72 25.33 69.16
C LYS A 3 -8.64 26.00 68.30
N LYS A 4 -7.74 25.23 67.68
CA LYS A 4 -6.92 25.70 66.55
C LYS A 4 -7.66 25.40 65.25
N LEU A 5 -8.03 26.47 64.55
CA LEU A 5 -8.53 26.48 63.17
C LEU A 5 -7.33 26.29 62.22
N PHE A 6 -7.41 25.34 61.29
CA PHE A 6 -6.62 25.36 60.06
C PHE A 6 -7.61 25.39 58.88
N LEU A 7 -7.68 26.55 58.22
CA LEU A 7 -8.36 26.72 56.94
C LEU A 7 -7.51 26.06 55.85
N SER A 8 -8.07 25.11 55.10
CA SER A 8 -7.52 24.68 53.82
C SER A 8 -8.40 25.27 52.71
N LEU A 9 -7.82 26.18 51.93
CA LEU A 9 -8.43 26.78 50.75
C LEU A 9 -8.29 25.77 49.59
N PHE A 10 -9.40 25.19 49.13
CA PHE A 10 -9.42 24.40 47.90
C PHE A 10 -9.75 25.32 46.72
N SER A 11 -8.73 25.67 45.93
CA SER A 11 -8.90 26.39 44.67
C SER A 11 -9.39 25.43 43.57
N LEU A 12 -10.66 25.57 43.16
CA LEU A 12 -11.18 24.93 41.95
C LEU A 12 -10.65 25.66 40.71
N VAL A 13 -9.72 25.04 39.99
CA VAL A 13 -9.31 25.47 38.65
C VAL A 13 -10.21 24.75 37.63
N PHE A 14 -11.14 25.50 37.03
CA PHE A 14 -11.89 25.03 35.86
C PHE A 14 -10.98 25.08 34.62
N PHE A 15 -10.49 23.92 34.17
CA PHE A 15 -9.95 23.79 32.83
C PHE A 15 -11.12 23.62 31.84
N ASN A 16 -11.38 24.68 31.07
CA ASN A 16 -12.16 24.56 29.84
C ASN A 16 -11.34 23.75 28.84
N LEU A 17 -11.66 22.45 28.71
CA LEU A 17 -11.19 21.63 27.60
C LEU A 17 -11.92 22.10 26.34
N TYR A 18 -11.26 22.97 25.56
CA TYR A 18 -11.55 23.06 24.14
C TYR A 18 -11.15 21.72 23.51
N SER A 19 -12.13 20.85 23.31
CA SER A 19 -12.01 19.76 22.34
C SER A 19 -11.87 20.41 20.97
N GLN A 20 -10.63 20.51 20.49
CA GLN A 20 -10.39 20.64 19.06
C GLN A 20 -10.89 19.34 18.44
N ASN A 21 -12.09 19.39 17.85
CA ASN A 21 -12.44 18.43 16.82
C ASN A 21 -11.44 18.66 15.68
N GLU A 22 -10.37 17.87 15.67
CA GLU A 22 -9.54 17.68 14.48
C GLU A 22 -10.47 17.44 13.29
N PRO A 23 -10.38 18.23 12.20
CA PRO A 23 -11.19 17.96 11.02
C PRO A 23 -10.95 16.52 10.61
N THR A 24 -12.02 15.71 10.57
CA THR A 24 -11.94 14.33 10.12
C THR A 24 -11.23 14.30 8.77
N ASN A 25 -10.02 13.76 8.75
CA ASN A 25 -9.15 13.70 7.58
C ASN A 25 -9.68 12.67 6.58
N ASP A 26 -10.76 13.03 5.89
CA ASP A 26 -11.49 12.28 4.86
C ASP A 26 -10.62 11.85 3.66
N ARG A 27 -9.41 12.41 3.54
CA ARG A 27 -8.43 12.09 2.47
C ARG A 27 -8.06 10.61 2.39
N LEU A 28 -8.07 9.90 3.52
CA LEU A 28 -7.68 8.49 3.60
C LEU A 28 -8.83 7.51 3.37
N ASP A 29 -10.08 7.96 3.25
CA ASP A 29 -11.22 7.04 3.20
C ASP A 29 -11.21 6.19 1.93
N TRP A 30 -10.94 6.80 0.77
CA TRP A 30 -10.80 6.06 -0.48
C TRP A 30 -9.68 5.02 -0.39
N PHE A 31 -8.60 5.34 0.33
CA PHE A 31 -7.40 4.51 0.42
C PHE A 31 -7.62 3.27 1.29
N LYS A 32 -8.36 3.42 2.39
CA LYS A 32 -8.80 2.29 3.23
C LYS A 32 -9.74 1.35 2.49
N ASP A 33 -10.53 1.87 1.57
CA ASP A 33 -11.47 1.12 0.73
C ASP A 33 -10.82 0.50 -0.51
N ALA A 34 -9.63 0.98 -0.90
CA ALA A 34 -8.98 0.60 -2.14
C ALA A 34 -8.55 -0.87 -2.16
N LYS A 35 -8.02 -1.37 -1.04
CA LYS A 35 -7.52 -2.74 -0.78
C LYS A 35 -6.37 -3.23 -1.65
N LEU A 36 -6.43 -3.00 -2.96
CA LEU A 36 -5.46 -3.46 -3.95
C LEU A 36 -5.01 -2.29 -4.82
N GLY A 37 -3.70 -2.10 -4.88
CA GLY A 37 -3.03 -1.24 -5.84
C GLY A 37 -1.93 -1.97 -6.60
N ILE A 38 -1.53 -1.42 -7.73
CA ILE A 38 -0.42 -1.93 -8.54
C ILE A 38 0.78 -0.99 -8.49
N PHE A 39 1.93 -1.51 -8.08
CA PHE A 39 3.19 -0.80 -8.12
C PHE A 39 3.88 -1.08 -9.46
N ILE A 40 4.48 -0.06 -10.08
CA ILE A 40 5.15 -0.21 -11.37
C ILE A 40 6.56 0.36 -11.27
N HIS A 41 7.54 -0.53 -11.20
CA HIS A 41 8.95 -0.19 -11.30
C HIS A 41 9.43 -0.40 -12.74
N TRP A 42 9.52 0.70 -13.47
CA TRP A 42 9.93 0.71 -14.87
C TRP A 42 11.01 1.76 -15.14
N GLY A 43 12.11 1.34 -15.74
CA GLY A 43 13.25 2.20 -16.00
C GLY A 43 14.39 1.44 -16.67
N TYR A 44 15.56 2.08 -16.76
CA TYR A 44 16.73 1.54 -17.47
C TYR A 44 17.21 0.19 -16.93
N TYR A 45 17.05 -0.03 -15.62
CA TYR A 45 17.39 -1.28 -14.95
C TYR A 45 16.71 -2.53 -15.53
N GLY A 46 15.58 -2.39 -16.22
CA GLY A 46 14.93 -3.49 -16.92
C GLY A 46 15.65 -3.96 -18.19
N VAL A 47 16.61 -3.20 -18.72
CA VAL A 47 17.27 -3.49 -20.01
C VAL A 47 18.18 -4.69 -19.91
N ASN A 48 19.18 -4.62 -19.03
CA ASN A 48 20.09 -5.73 -18.79
C ASN A 48 19.60 -6.66 -17.68
N GLY A 49 18.42 -6.41 -17.10
CA GLY A 49 17.88 -7.22 -16.02
C GLY A 49 18.71 -7.11 -14.76
N ILE A 50 18.84 -5.91 -14.21
CA ILE A 50 19.69 -5.63 -13.04
C ILE A 50 18.87 -5.02 -11.90
N THR A 51 19.38 -5.09 -10.67
CA THR A 51 18.71 -4.48 -9.50
C THR A 51 18.71 -2.95 -9.64
N GLU A 52 17.53 -2.37 -9.74
CA GLU A 52 17.15 -0.97 -10.01
C GLU A 52 18.33 0.01 -10.09
N SER A 53 18.42 0.99 -9.19
CA SER A 53 19.58 1.86 -9.05
C SER A 53 20.66 1.22 -8.16
N TRP A 54 20.30 0.19 -7.39
CA TRP A 54 21.15 -0.47 -6.39
C TRP A 54 22.38 -1.16 -7.00
N SER A 55 22.32 -1.54 -8.28
CA SER A 55 23.48 -2.06 -9.00
C SER A 55 24.62 -1.04 -9.07
N MET A 56 24.29 0.26 -9.25
CA MET A 56 25.28 1.33 -9.22
C MET A 56 25.79 1.57 -7.78
N TYR A 57 24.87 1.65 -6.82
CA TYR A 57 25.20 1.89 -5.41
C TYR A 57 26.15 0.83 -4.83
N HIS A 58 25.95 -0.44 -5.20
CA HIS A 58 26.81 -1.56 -4.80
C HIS A 58 28.00 -1.79 -5.75
N LYS A 59 28.28 -0.87 -6.68
CA LYS A 59 29.41 -0.94 -7.64
C LYS A 59 29.43 -2.22 -8.49
N ARG A 60 28.26 -2.83 -8.75
CA ARG A 60 28.11 -4.00 -9.63
C ARG A 60 28.15 -3.61 -11.11
N ILE A 61 27.84 -2.35 -11.40
CA ILE A 61 27.92 -1.73 -12.72
C ILE A 61 28.44 -0.29 -12.57
N SER A 62 29.21 0.18 -13.56
CA SER A 62 29.62 1.58 -13.57
C SER A 62 28.42 2.49 -13.87
N HIS A 63 28.47 3.74 -13.42
CA HIS A 63 27.42 4.71 -13.76
C HIS A 63 27.32 4.94 -15.28
N ALA A 64 28.45 4.88 -16.00
CA ALA A 64 28.45 5.00 -17.46
C ALA A 64 27.71 3.83 -18.13
N ASP A 65 28.03 2.60 -17.74
CA ASP A 65 27.39 1.40 -18.30
C ASP A 65 25.91 1.31 -17.90
N TYR A 66 25.56 1.79 -16.71
CA TYR A 66 24.17 1.89 -16.29
C TYR A 66 23.37 2.81 -17.21
N LEU A 67 23.87 4.03 -17.46
CA LEU A 67 23.20 4.99 -18.33
C LEU A 67 23.14 4.53 -19.78
N LYS A 68 24.12 3.74 -20.24
CA LYS A 68 24.12 3.16 -21.60
C LYS A 68 22.90 2.29 -21.88
N GLN A 69 22.29 1.70 -20.86
CA GLN A 69 21.01 0.98 -21.01
C GLN A 69 19.90 1.84 -21.62
N GLY A 70 19.96 3.16 -21.46
CA GLY A 70 19.04 4.08 -22.12
C GLY A 70 18.98 3.92 -23.65
N GLU A 71 20.05 3.44 -24.29
CA GLU A 71 20.12 3.15 -25.74
C GLU A 71 19.20 2.00 -26.17
N GLN A 72 18.78 1.15 -25.23
CA GLN A 72 17.89 -0.01 -25.49
C GLN A 72 16.55 0.09 -24.74
N PHE A 73 16.34 1.13 -23.94
CA PHE A 73 15.04 1.44 -23.35
C PHE A 73 14.15 2.14 -24.39
N THR A 74 13.41 1.34 -25.16
CA THR A 74 12.66 1.81 -26.33
C THR A 74 11.21 2.19 -26.02
N ALA A 75 10.60 1.57 -25.01
CA ALA A 75 9.16 1.65 -24.76
C ALA A 75 8.33 1.38 -26.04
N SER A 76 8.82 0.64 -27.03
CA SER A 76 8.23 0.55 -28.37
C SER A 76 6.82 -0.01 -28.40
N ASN A 77 6.50 -0.89 -27.45
CA ASN A 77 5.22 -1.56 -27.24
C ASN A 77 4.46 -1.00 -26.02
N TYR A 78 4.90 0.15 -25.47
CA TYR A 78 4.25 0.78 -24.34
C TYR A 78 2.85 1.26 -24.71
N ASN A 79 1.86 0.64 -24.08
CA ASN A 79 0.47 1.02 -24.16
C ASN A 79 -0.14 1.04 -22.75
N PRO A 80 -0.26 2.21 -22.11
CA PRO A 80 -0.80 2.28 -20.75
C PRO A 80 -2.27 1.87 -20.67
N GLU A 81 -3.07 2.03 -21.73
CA GLU A 81 -4.46 1.56 -21.74
C GLU A 81 -4.53 0.04 -21.54
N GLN A 82 -3.61 -0.72 -22.15
CA GLN A 82 -3.54 -2.18 -21.93
C GLN A 82 -3.13 -2.56 -20.51
N TRP A 83 -2.22 -1.80 -19.90
CA TRP A 83 -1.87 -2.00 -18.49
C TRP A 83 -3.10 -1.74 -17.59
N LEU A 84 -3.78 -0.64 -17.84
CA LEU A 84 -4.94 -0.21 -17.06
C LEU A 84 -6.15 -1.13 -17.28
N ASP A 85 -6.35 -1.69 -18.48
CA ASP A 85 -7.33 -2.75 -18.77
C ASP A 85 -7.09 -4.02 -17.96
N LEU A 86 -5.82 -4.37 -17.74
CA LEU A 86 -5.46 -5.50 -16.88
C LEU A 86 -5.78 -5.16 -15.42
N PHE A 87 -5.36 -3.99 -14.93
CA PHE A 87 -5.50 -3.62 -13.52
C PHE A 87 -6.95 -3.41 -13.09
N ASP A 88 -7.79 -2.84 -13.96
CA ASP A 88 -9.23 -2.69 -13.71
C ASP A 88 -9.92 -4.05 -13.59
N ARG A 89 -9.62 -4.98 -14.51
CA ARG A 89 -10.25 -6.31 -14.58
C ARG A 89 -9.93 -7.19 -13.38
N ILE A 90 -8.75 -7.02 -12.78
CA ILE A 90 -8.37 -7.72 -11.54
C ILE A 90 -8.90 -7.02 -10.28
N GLY A 91 -9.53 -5.85 -10.43
CA GLY A 91 -10.16 -5.10 -9.35
C GLY A 91 -9.26 -4.10 -8.63
N ALA A 92 -8.04 -3.82 -9.12
CA ALA A 92 -7.20 -2.80 -8.49
C ALA A 92 -7.94 -1.44 -8.48
N LYS A 93 -7.71 -0.63 -7.44
CA LYS A 93 -8.35 0.68 -7.28
C LYS A 93 -7.40 1.85 -7.48
N TYR A 94 -6.11 1.59 -7.45
CA TYR A 94 -5.07 2.59 -7.62
C TYR A 94 -3.81 2.00 -8.22
N VAL A 95 -2.97 2.87 -8.76
CA VAL A 95 -1.67 2.50 -9.34
C VAL A 95 -0.60 3.48 -8.91
N VAL A 96 0.63 3.00 -8.75
CA VAL A 96 1.78 3.82 -8.37
C VAL A 96 2.89 3.59 -9.38
N LEU A 97 3.22 4.60 -10.19
CA LEU A 97 4.30 4.53 -11.18
C LEU A 97 5.56 5.22 -10.66
N THR A 98 6.70 4.55 -10.83
CA THR A 98 8.04 5.15 -10.67
C THR A 98 8.24 6.30 -11.65
N THR A 99 7.99 7.54 -11.23
CA THR A 99 8.25 8.72 -12.07
C THR A 99 9.74 8.93 -12.27
N LYS A 100 10.51 8.72 -11.20
CA LYS A 100 11.97 8.75 -11.11
C LYS A 100 12.42 7.85 -9.96
N HIS A 101 13.38 6.96 -10.21
CA HIS A 101 14.03 6.13 -9.17
C HIS A 101 15.32 6.79 -8.67
N HIS A 102 16.08 6.17 -7.76
CA HIS A 102 17.33 6.76 -7.23
C HIS A 102 18.40 6.97 -8.33
N ASP A 103 18.24 6.37 -9.52
CA ASP A 103 19.13 6.60 -10.66
C ASP A 103 18.97 7.99 -11.29
N GLY A 104 17.93 8.74 -10.93
CA GLY A 104 17.67 10.08 -11.46
C GLY A 104 17.04 10.12 -12.85
N VAL A 105 16.72 8.97 -13.47
CA VAL A 105 16.10 8.92 -14.80
C VAL A 105 14.61 9.21 -14.69
N ALA A 106 14.18 10.34 -15.25
CA ALA A 106 12.77 10.73 -15.25
C ALA A 106 11.99 10.10 -16.44
N LEU A 107 10.80 9.56 -16.17
CA LEU A 107 9.88 9.01 -17.19
C LEU A 107 9.03 10.08 -17.92
N TRP A 108 9.20 11.37 -17.59
CA TRP A 108 8.51 12.50 -18.22
C TRP A 108 9.50 13.53 -18.74
N ASP A 109 9.05 14.45 -19.60
CA ASP A 109 9.92 15.52 -20.12
C ASP A 109 10.12 16.66 -19.12
N THR A 110 10.78 16.38 -17.99
CA THR A 110 11.13 17.42 -17.03
C THR A 110 11.99 18.52 -17.65
N LYS A 111 11.70 19.79 -17.36
CA LYS A 111 12.53 20.91 -17.83
C LYS A 111 13.82 21.09 -17.04
N TYR A 112 13.96 20.37 -15.92
CA TYR A 112 15.05 20.53 -14.97
C TYR A 112 16.20 19.52 -15.14
N SER A 113 16.03 18.51 -16.00
CA SER A 113 17.08 17.56 -16.37
C SER A 113 16.89 17.05 -17.81
N SER A 114 17.99 16.81 -18.52
CA SER A 114 17.98 16.06 -19.78
C SER A 114 18.21 14.56 -19.61
N LEU A 115 18.46 14.10 -18.38
CA LEU A 115 18.42 12.68 -18.03
C LEU A 115 16.96 12.22 -17.86
N ASN A 116 16.27 12.11 -18.99
CA ASN A 116 14.87 11.70 -19.06
C ASN A 116 14.59 10.85 -20.32
N THR A 117 13.40 10.23 -20.39
CA THR A 117 13.06 9.32 -21.50
C THR A 117 12.87 10.00 -22.85
N VAL A 118 12.66 11.32 -22.89
CA VAL A 118 12.54 12.09 -24.14
C VAL A 118 13.91 12.41 -24.74
N LYS A 119 14.85 12.86 -23.91
CA LYS A 119 16.13 13.41 -24.36
C LYS A 119 17.23 12.35 -24.38
N HIS A 120 17.29 11.49 -23.35
CA HIS A 120 18.39 10.54 -23.17
C HIS A 120 18.06 9.13 -23.71
N ALA A 121 16.88 8.59 -23.42
CA ALA A 121 16.53 7.22 -23.82
C ALA A 121 16.30 7.05 -25.33
N ALA A 122 16.33 5.81 -25.82
CA ALA A 122 15.91 5.43 -27.17
C ALA A 122 14.40 5.60 -27.37
N ALA A 123 13.61 5.60 -26.30
CA ALA A 123 12.16 5.82 -26.35
C ALA A 123 11.76 7.15 -26.97
N LYS A 124 12.51 8.23 -26.72
CA LYS A 124 12.28 9.60 -27.24
C LYS A 124 10.84 10.11 -27.03
N LYS A 125 10.20 9.72 -25.92
CA LYS A 125 8.81 10.08 -25.61
C LYS A 125 8.55 10.25 -24.12
N ASP A 126 7.57 11.09 -23.81
CA ASP A 126 7.00 11.23 -22.48
C ASP A 126 6.14 10.01 -22.19
N LEU A 127 6.44 9.32 -21.09
CA LEU A 127 5.76 8.09 -20.70
C LEU A 127 4.72 8.34 -19.61
N LEU A 128 4.81 9.48 -18.92
CA LEU A 128 3.97 9.83 -17.79
C LEU A 128 2.63 10.41 -18.22
N ALA A 129 2.60 11.35 -19.16
CA ALA A 129 1.34 11.98 -19.57
C ALA A 129 0.32 10.97 -20.16
N PRO A 130 0.72 10.03 -21.06
CA PRO A 130 -0.18 8.96 -21.52
C PRO A 130 -0.65 8.04 -20.39
N PHE A 131 0.21 7.73 -19.42
CA PHE A 131 -0.16 6.94 -18.23
C PHE A 131 -1.24 7.63 -17.42
N VAL A 132 -1.05 8.92 -17.09
CA VAL A 132 -2.01 9.71 -16.32
C VAL A 132 -3.39 9.72 -16.98
N ASN A 133 -3.43 9.87 -18.30
CA ASN A 133 -4.69 9.85 -19.05
C ASN A 133 -5.38 8.48 -18.95
N ALA A 134 -4.64 7.38 -19.16
CA ALA A 134 -5.19 6.03 -19.05
C ALA A 134 -5.74 5.73 -17.63
N VAL A 135 -5.01 6.13 -16.58
CA VAL A 135 -5.46 5.97 -15.18
C VAL A 135 -6.80 6.68 -14.95
N ARG A 136 -6.90 7.93 -15.41
CA ARG A 136 -8.11 8.73 -15.27
C ARG A 136 -9.27 8.19 -16.10
N ASN A 137 -9.01 7.68 -17.30
CA ASN A 137 -10.02 7.05 -18.15
C ASN A 137 -10.65 5.82 -17.48
N LYS A 138 -9.90 5.09 -16.66
CA LYS A 138 -10.42 3.98 -15.83
C LYS A 138 -11.06 4.41 -14.51
N GLY A 139 -11.00 5.69 -14.16
CA GLY A 139 -11.48 6.16 -12.85
C GLY A 139 -10.67 5.60 -11.68
N MET A 140 -9.45 5.09 -11.93
CA MET A 140 -8.53 4.63 -10.89
C MET A 140 -7.83 5.81 -10.23
N LYS A 141 -7.34 5.58 -9.02
CA LYS A 141 -6.57 6.57 -8.27
C LYS A 141 -5.12 6.61 -8.74
N LEU A 142 -4.62 7.82 -8.97
CA LEU A 142 -3.31 8.08 -9.54
C LEU A 142 -2.26 8.25 -8.45
N GLY A 143 -1.27 7.36 -8.43
CA GLY A 143 -0.12 7.43 -7.55
C GLY A 143 1.19 7.67 -8.31
N PHE A 144 2.05 8.50 -7.73
CA PHE A 144 3.41 8.70 -8.22
C PHE A 144 4.40 8.25 -7.16
N TYR A 145 5.28 7.33 -7.53
CA TYR A 145 6.51 7.11 -6.80
C TYR A 145 7.51 8.19 -7.21
N TYR A 146 8.18 8.77 -6.23
CA TYR A 146 9.24 9.75 -6.44
C TYR A 146 10.38 9.49 -5.46
N SER A 147 11.57 9.19 -5.98
CA SER A 147 12.74 9.15 -5.12
C SER A 147 13.23 10.55 -4.76
N LEU A 148 13.36 10.80 -3.45
CA LEU A 148 14.06 11.96 -2.90
C LEU A 148 15.55 11.92 -3.26
N CYS A 149 16.16 10.73 -3.26
CA CYS A 149 17.51 10.50 -3.76
C CYS A 149 17.61 10.72 -5.27
N ASP A 150 18.75 11.23 -5.71
CA ASP A 150 19.12 11.30 -7.12
C ASP A 150 20.63 11.08 -7.23
N TRP A 151 21.04 9.82 -7.33
CA TRP A 151 22.46 9.45 -7.32
C TRP A 151 23.21 9.95 -8.57
N SER A 152 22.48 10.33 -9.63
CA SER A 152 23.05 10.93 -10.85
C SER A 152 23.23 12.44 -10.77
N HIS A 153 22.46 13.14 -9.92
CA HIS A 153 22.54 14.59 -9.78
C HIS A 153 23.91 15.02 -9.22
N PRO A 154 24.62 15.97 -9.87
CA PRO A 154 25.99 16.34 -9.50
C PRO A 154 26.13 16.97 -8.10
N ASP A 155 25.06 17.59 -7.61
CA ASP A 155 25.03 18.21 -6.28
C ASP A 155 24.43 17.31 -5.19
N TYR A 156 24.04 16.08 -5.52
CA TYR A 156 23.59 15.10 -4.52
C TYR A 156 24.81 14.46 -3.81
N SER A 157 24.67 14.19 -2.52
CA SER A 157 25.65 13.50 -1.69
C SER A 157 24.91 12.90 -0.49
N PRO A 158 25.31 11.74 0.07
CA PRO A 158 26.44 10.91 -0.33
C PRO A 158 26.19 10.09 -1.61
N VAL A 159 27.26 9.72 -2.31
CA VAL A 159 27.23 8.69 -3.36
C VAL A 159 28.46 7.80 -3.22
N THR A 160 28.24 6.50 -3.37
CA THR A 160 29.27 5.47 -3.14
C THR A 160 30.08 5.09 -4.38
N PHE A 161 29.68 5.56 -5.57
CA PHE A 161 30.29 5.24 -6.86
C PHE A 161 30.77 6.49 -7.61
N GLU A 162 31.65 6.30 -8.61
CA GLU A 162 32.09 7.40 -9.47
C GLU A 162 31.02 7.73 -10.52
N ARG A 163 30.55 8.99 -10.52
CA ARG A 163 29.68 9.51 -11.57
C ARG A 163 30.46 9.76 -12.85
N ILE A 164 29.77 9.82 -14.00
CA ILE A 164 30.42 10.27 -15.22
C ILE A 164 30.88 11.72 -15.06
N LYS A 165 32.04 12.07 -15.62
CA LYS A 165 32.68 13.40 -15.44
C LYS A 165 31.82 14.61 -15.84
N ASN A 166 30.74 14.39 -16.60
CA ASN A 166 29.91 15.44 -17.18
C ASN A 166 28.43 15.40 -16.74
N THR A 167 28.09 14.82 -15.58
CA THR A 167 26.69 14.79 -15.11
C THR A 167 26.04 16.18 -15.04
N LYS A 168 26.82 17.25 -14.77
CA LYS A 168 26.34 18.64 -14.82
C LYS A 168 25.70 19.05 -16.16
N LYS A 169 26.04 18.39 -17.27
CA LYS A 169 25.39 18.65 -18.57
C LYS A 169 23.93 18.21 -18.60
N PHE A 170 23.56 17.24 -17.76
CA PHE A 170 22.18 16.80 -17.64
C PHE A 170 21.33 17.76 -16.81
N TYR A 171 21.91 18.43 -15.82
CA TYR A 171 21.19 19.24 -14.84
C TYR A 171 21.57 20.72 -14.97
N PRO A 172 20.86 21.50 -15.81
CA PRO A 172 21.17 22.92 -16.00
C PRO A 172 20.91 23.73 -14.72
N GLN A 173 21.92 24.50 -14.28
CA GLN A 173 21.89 25.29 -13.03
C GLN A 173 21.80 26.81 -13.28
N LYS A 174 21.11 27.22 -14.35
CA LYS A 174 21.05 28.63 -14.76
C LYS A 174 20.46 29.49 -13.62
N GLY A 175 21.17 30.55 -13.24
CA GLY A 175 20.72 31.49 -12.20
C GLY A 175 20.95 31.06 -10.75
N GLN A 176 21.59 29.90 -10.51
CA GLN A 176 21.75 29.36 -9.15
C GLN A 176 23.20 29.41 -8.62
N LYS A 177 24.03 30.32 -9.15
CA LYS A 177 25.48 30.38 -8.86
C LYS A 177 25.80 30.66 -7.38
N ASN A 178 24.91 31.37 -6.68
CA ASN A 178 25.10 31.76 -5.28
C ASN A 178 24.55 30.73 -4.29
N ASN A 179 23.85 29.71 -4.76
CA ASN A 179 23.30 28.64 -3.92
C ASN A 179 24.38 27.59 -3.66
N SER A 180 24.40 27.01 -2.47
CA SER A 180 25.18 25.81 -2.17
C SER A 180 24.73 24.62 -3.05
N PRO A 181 25.56 23.59 -3.25
CA PRO A 181 25.16 22.38 -3.97
C PRO A 181 23.84 21.79 -3.47
N TRP A 182 23.69 21.63 -2.15
CA TRP A 182 22.47 21.06 -1.58
C TRP A 182 21.23 21.93 -1.83
N GLU A 183 21.34 23.26 -1.69
CA GLU A 183 20.21 24.16 -2.00
C GLU A 183 19.78 24.09 -3.46
N ARG A 184 20.72 23.91 -4.40
CA ARG A 184 20.39 23.68 -5.82
C ARG A 184 19.65 22.36 -6.01
N PHE A 185 20.10 21.30 -5.35
CA PHE A 185 19.47 19.99 -5.42
C PHE A 185 18.06 19.98 -4.82
N VAL A 186 17.87 20.57 -3.65
CA VAL A 186 16.55 20.72 -3.03
C VAL A 186 15.64 21.56 -3.93
N THR A 187 16.14 22.66 -4.49
CA THR A 187 15.40 23.47 -5.46
C THR A 187 14.99 22.65 -6.69
N PHE A 188 15.88 21.80 -7.21
CA PHE A 188 15.58 20.84 -8.29
C PHE A 188 14.46 19.87 -7.90
N ASN A 189 14.48 19.30 -6.69
CA ASN A 189 13.41 18.42 -6.20
C ASN A 189 12.04 19.13 -6.12
N PHE A 190 11.97 20.32 -5.52
CA PHE A 190 10.72 21.10 -5.46
C PHE A 190 10.13 21.40 -6.84
N ASN A 191 11.02 21.75 -7.76
CA ASN A 191 10.71 22.04 -9.16
C ASN A 191 10.14 20.82 -9.90
N GLN A 192 10.73 19.63 -9.74
CA GLN A 192 10.17 18.39 -10.30
C GLN A 192 8.83 18.01 -9.66
N LEU A 193 8.70 18.18 -8.33
CA LEU A 193 7.44 17.93 -7.63
C LEU A 193 6.32 18.88 -8.07
N GLU A 194 6.64 20.14 -8.38
CA GLU A 194 5.68 21.08 -8.95
C GLU A 194 5.20 20.63 -10.34
N GLU A 195 6.10 20.20 -11.23
CA GLU A 195 5.73 19.64 -12.54
C GLU A 195 4.82 18.42 -12.40
N LEU A 196 5.17 17.49 -11.53
CA LEU A 196 4.37 16.29 -11.28
C LEU A 196 3.00 16.63 -10.66
N SER A 197 2.97 17.61 -9.75
CA SER A 197 1.74 17.99 -9.04
C SER A 197 0.73 18.70 -9.94
N ALA A 198 1.14 19.20 -11.11
CA ALA A 198 0.21 19.69 -12.13
C ALA A 198 -0.74 18.58 -12.62
N TYR A 199 -0.34 17.30 -12.54
CA TYR A 199 -1.20 16.16 -12.80
C TYR A 199 -2.13 15.79 -11.63
N LYS A 200 -2.08 16.52 -10.51
CA LYS A 200 -2.94 16.30 -9.33
C LYS A 200 -3.05 14.81 -8.92
N PRO A 201 -1.93 14.11 -8.67
CA PRO A 201 -1.98 12.73 -8.20
C PRO A 201 -2.75 12.64 -6.87
N ASP A 202 -3.44 11.52 -6.66
CA ASP A 202 -4.12 11.20 -5.41
C ASP A 202 -3.11 10.78 -4.32
N LEU A 203 -1.96 10.23 -4.72
CA LEU A 203 -0.96 9.67 -3.81
C LEU A 203 0.47 10.00 -4.27
N TYR A 204 1.33 10.40 -3.32
CA TYR A 204 2.79 10.37 -3.48
C TYR A 204 3.39 9.25 -2.63
N TRP A 205 4.19 8.42 -3.27
CA TRP A 205 4.98 7.37 -2.65
C TRP A 205 6.45 7.79 -2.69
N PHE A 206 6.92 8.44 -1.63
CA PHE A 206 8.31 8.85 -1.53
C PHE A 206 9.22 7.70 -1.16
N ASP A 207 10.50 7.82 -1.51
CA ASP A 207 11.53 6.87 -1.16
C ASP A 207 12.90 7.53 -1.12
N GLY A 208 13.83 6.97 -0.33
CA GLY A 208 15.16 7.54 -0.18
C GLY A 208 15.27 8.62 0.92
N ASP A 209 14.35 8.65 1.87
CA ASP A 209 14.37 9.64 2.96
C ASP A 209 15.48 9.39 3.99
N TRP A 210 16.09 8.20 4.01
CA TRP A 210 17.08 7.78 5.00
C TRP A 210 18.48 8.41 4.87
N GLU A 211 18.82 9.04 3.74
CA GLU A 211 20.18 9.61 3.53
C GLU A 211 20.37 11.00 4.16
N HIS A 212 19.30 11.73 4.44
CA HIS A 212 19.33 13.07 5.07
C HIS A 212 18.20 13.23 6.07
N LYS A 213 18.31 14.23 6.96
CA LYS A 213 17.25 14.54 7.92
C LYS A 213 16.09 15.28 7.26
N ALA A 214 14.94 15.28 7.93
CA ALA A 214 13.72 15.92 7.45
C ALA A 214 13.90 17.43 7.17
N GLU A 215 14.73 18.12 7.96
CA GLU A 215 15.04 19.54 7.77
C GLU A 215 15.87 19.79 6.51
N GLU A 216 16.81 18.90 6.21
CA GLU A 216 17.68 18.98 5.02
C GLU A 216 16.87 18.71 3.75
N TRP A 217 15.97 17.72 3.80
CA TRP A 217 15.01 17.45 2.73
C TRP A 217 13.94 18.53 2.58
N LYS A 218 13.75 19.35 3.62
CA LYS A 218 12.60 20.25 3.78
C LYS A 218 11.25 19.52 3.68
N SER A 219 11.15 18.36 4.32
CA SER A 219 9.99 17.47 4.25
C SER A 219 8.68 18.16 4.64
N ALA A 220 8.71 19.04 5.64
CA ALA A 220 7.56 19.87 6.02
C ALA A 220 7.09 20.80 4.89
N GLU A 221 8.02 21.46 4.20
CA GLU A 221 7.74 22.37 3.08
C GLU A 221 7.26 21.59 1.84
N ILE A 222 7.81 20.40 1.59
CA ILE A 222 7.32 19.48 0.56
C ILE A 222 5.86 19.15 0.84
N LYS A 223 5.54 18.64 2.04
CA LYS A 223 4.17 18.28 2.44
C LYS A 223 3.22 19.46 2.27
N LYS A 224 3.60 20.65 2.74
CA LYS A 224 2.82 21.88 2.60
C LYS A 224 2.55 22.23 1.12
N SER A 225 3.55 22.07 0.26
CA SER A 225 3.43 22.36 -1.17
C SER A 225 2.50 21.36 -1.88
N LEU A 226 2.64 20.07 -1.57
CA LEU A 226 1.76 19.03 -2.09
C LEU A 226 0.29 19.29 -1.74
N LEU A 227 0.00 19.64 -0.48
CA LEU A 227 -1.36 19.99 -0.04
C LEU A 227 -1.88 21.28 -0.68
N LYS A 228 -1.00 22.24 -0.98
CA LYS A 228 -1.37 23.46 -1.72
C LYS A 228 -1.78 23.13 -3.15
N TRP A 229 -1.07 22.23 -3.82
CA TRP A 229 -1.36 21.85 -5.21
C TRP A 229 -2.55 20.89 -5.33
N ASN A 230 -2.69 19.95 -4.39
CA ASN A 230 -3.83 19.07 -4.25
C ASN A 230 -4.18 18.86 -2.76
N PRO A 231 -5.22 19.53 -2.24
CA PRO A 231 -5.62 19.38 -0.84
C PRO A 231 -6.01 17.96 -0.43
N LYS A 232 -6.31 17.06 -1.38
CA LYS A 232 -6.71 15.68 -1.11
C LYS A 232 -5.58 14.65 -1.24
N VAL A 233 -4.38 15.07 -1.63
CA VAL A 233 -3.26 14.14 -1.84
C VAL A 233 -2.86 13.46 -0.53
N ILE A 234 -2.54 12.17 -0.59
CA ILE A 234 -1.97 11.42 0.52
C ILE A 234 -0.51 11.08 0.26
N VAL A 235 0.26 10.90 1.33
CA VAL A 235 1.70 10.70 1.29
C VAL A 235 2.08 9.52 2.16
N ASN A 236 2.96 8.63 1.70
CA ASN A 236 3.44 7.51 2.52
C ASN A 236 4.35 7.97 3.68
N SER A 237 4.69 7.05 4.58
CA SER A 237 5.57 7.29 5.73
C SER A 237 7.04 7.55 5.40
N ARG A 238 7.43 7.58 4.11
CA ARG A 238 8.82 7.84 3.68
C ARG A 238 9.03 9.27 3.21
N LEU A 239 8.29 10.20 3.81
CA LEU A 239 8.62 11.62 3.83
C LEU A 239 8.98 12.00 5.28
N ASN A 240 9.87 11.21 5.89
CA ASN A 240 10.18 11.24 7.31
C ASN A 240 8.88 11.21 8.17
N GLU A 241 8.71 12.13 9.11
CA GLU A 241 7.54 12.22 9.98
C GLU A 241 6.27 12.80 9.32
N TYR A 242 6.30 13.19 8.04
CA TYR A 242 5.20 13.93 7.37
C TYR A 242 4.26 13.04 6.51
N GLY A 243 4.33 11.73 6.67
CA GLY A 243 3.45 10.76 6.00
C GLY A 243 2.06 10.62 6.62
N ASP A 244 1.04 10.31 5.81
CA ASP A 244 -0.34 10.06 6.23
C ASP A 244 -0.63 8.58 6.53
N TYR A 245 0.19 7.64 6.01
CA TYR A 245 0.00 6.19 6.20
C TYR A 245 1.34 5.43 6.28
N LYS A 246 1.34 4.24 6.90
CA LYS A 246 2.54 3.41 7.09
C LYS A 246 2.79 2.49 5.89
N THR A 247 4.07 2.20 5.59
CA THR A 247 4.47 1.36 4.45
C THR A 247 5.44 0.24 4.82
N PRO A 248 4.98 -0.84 5.50
CA PRO A 248 5.76 -2.07 5.59
C PRO A 248 6.06 -2.63 4.19
N GLU A 249 7.26 -3.19 4.03
CA GLU A 249 7.79 -3.64 2.74
C GLU A 249 8.29 -5.07 2.86
N GLN A 250 7.89 -5.96 1.93
CA GLN A 250 8.27 -7.38 1.80
C GLN A 250 7.93 -8.32 2.96
N GLY A 251 7.95 -7.86 4.22
CA GLY A 251 7.52 -8.61 5.40
C GLY A 251 6.13 -8.19 5.87
N VAL A 252 5.15 -9.09 5.74
CA VAL A 252 3.79 -8.84 6.26
C VAL A 252 3.87 -8.65 7.78
N PRO A 253 3.33 -7.56 8.35
CA PRO A 253 3.38 -7.33 9.79
C PRO A 253 2.56 -8.36 10.56
N ILE A 254 3.14 -8.95 11.62
CA ILE A 254 2.42 -9.80 12.58
C ILE A 254 1.40 -9.00 13.39
N VAL A 255 1.75 -7.74 13.70
CA VAL A 255 0.88 -6.77 14.35
C VAL A 255 0.66 -5.64 13.35
N ARG A 256 -0.60 -5.34 13.07
CA ARG A 256 -0.95 -4.26 12.14
C ARG A 256 -0.35 -2.92 12.59
N PRO A 257 0.16 -2.09 11.67
CA PRO A 257 0.51 -0.73 11.98
C PRO A 257 -0.68 0.08 12.51
N GLU A 258 -0.39 1.10 13.31
CA GLU A 258 -1.37 2.10 13.74
C GLU A 258 -1.78 2.98 12.56
N GLY A 259 -3.07 3.28 12.46
CA GLY A 259 -3.64 4.11 11.39
C GLY A 259 -3.80 3.37 10.06
N ALA A 260 -3.85 4.14 8.97
CA ALA A 260 -3.88 3.61 7.61
C ALA A 260 -2.49 3.09 7.24
N TRP A 261 -2.44 2.01 6.45
CA TRP A 261 -1.19 1.41 6.04
C TRP A 261 -1.33 0.62 4.74
N GLU A 262 -0.21 0.43 4.06
CA GLU A 262 -0.09 -0.30 2.81
C GLU A 262 1.13 -1.20 2.84
N PHE A 263 0.93 -2.45 2.44
CA PHE A 263 2.01 -3.42 2.31
C PHE A 263 2.45 -3.48 0.86
N CYS A 264 3.70 -3.12 0.56
CA CYS A 264 4.26 -3.29 -0.77
C CYS A 264 5.07 -4.60 -0.89
N MET A 265 4.87 -5.33 -1.99
CA MET A 265 5.50 -6.63 -2.22
C MET A 265 5.78 -6.86 -3.71
N THR A 266 6.94 -7.46 -4.01
CA THR A 266 7.32 -7.91 -5.37
C THR A 266 6.67 -9.23 -5.74
N MET A 267 6.45 -9.49 -7.03
CA MET A 267 5.98 -10.80 -7.49
C MET A 267 7.08 -11.86 -7.51
N ASN A 268 8.31 -11.50 -7.86
CA ASN A 268 9.52 -12.29 -7.71
C ASN A 268 10.44 -11.62 -6.65
N ASP A 269 11.75 -11.72 -6.77
CA ASP A 269 12.70 -11.13 -5.81
C ASP A 269 13.19 -9.74 -6.23
N ASN A 270 12.61 -9.15 -7.29
CA ASN A 270 13.01 -7.85 -7.85
C ASN A 270 11.80 -6.91 -8.05
N TRP A 271 12.04 -5.59 -7.97
CA TRP A 271 11.00 -4.60 -8.28
C TRP A 271 10.91 -4.36 -9.79
N GLY A 272 12.04 -4.09 -10.43
CA GLY A 272 12.18 -3.94 -11.87
C GLY A 272 12.18 -5.29 -12.60
N TYR A 273 12.08 -5.20 -13.93
CA TYR A 273 12.14 -6.40 -14.77
C TYR A 273 13.52 -7.08 -14.67
N PHE A 274 13.53 -8.31 -14.18
CA PHE A 274 14.73 -9.13 -14.02
C PHE A 274 14.48 -10.51 -14.67
N PRO A 275 14.82 -10.72 -15.95
CA PRO A 275 14.38 -11.88 -16.73
C PRO A 275 14.92 -13.21 -16.22
N SER A 276 16.10 -13.23 -15.58
CA SER A 276 16.67 -14.46 -15.00
C SER A 276 16.15 -14.76 -13.59
N ASP A 277 15.36 -13.86 -12.99
CA ASP A 277 14.68 -14.13 -11.74
C ASP A 277 13.33 -14.80 -12.03
N THR A 278 13.35 -16.12 -11.97
CA THR A 278 12.18 -16.98 -12.15
C THR A 278 11.53 -17.35 -10.81
N ASN A 279 12.01 -16.81 -9.67
CA ASN A 279 11.49 -17.12 -8.34
C ASN A 279 10.21 -16.34 -8.03
N TYR A 280 9.23 -16.48 -8.92
CA TYR A 280 7.95 -15.83 -8.75
C TYR A 280 7.13 -16.52 -7.65
N LYS A 281 6.66 -15.72 -6.70
CA LYS A 281 5.76 -16.13 -5.62
C LYS A 281 4.57 -16.92 -6.18
N PRO A 282 4.22 -18.08 -5.60
CA PRO A 282 3.04 -18.82 -6.00
C PRO A 282 1.75 -18.00 -5.84
N ILE A 283 0.75 -18.26 -6.69
CA ILE A 283 -0.56 -17.58 -6.61
C ILE A 283 -1.19 -17.72 -5.22
N ALA A 284 -1.02 -18.88 -4.58
CA ALA A 284 -1.48 -19.14 -3.22
C ALA A 284 -0.85 -18.17 -2.21
N GLN A 285 0.45 -17.89 -2.33
CA GLN A 285 1.14 -16.93 -1.46
C GLN A 285 0.59 -15.52 -1.68
N ILE A 286 0.48 -15.07 -2.93
CA ILE A 286 -0.05 -13.73 -3.25
C ILE A 286 -1.47 -13.54 -2.71
N THR A 287 -2.34 -14.54 -2.92
CA THR A 287 -3.75 -14.48 -2.47
C THR A 287 -3.86 -14.50 -0.95
N ARG A 288 -3.09 -15.37 -0.26
CA ARG A 288 -3.09 -15.45 1.21
C ARG A 288 -2.54 -14.17 1.83
N THR A 289 -1.47 -13.61 1.29
CA THR A 289 -0.92 -12.31 1.69
C THR A 289 -1.93 -11.19 1.50
N PHE A 290 -2.62 -11.14 0.34
CA PHE A 290 -3.68 -10.16 0.10
C PHE A 290 -4.76 -10.23 1.17
N VAL A 291 -5.26 -11.44 1.46
CA VAL A 291 -6.29 -11.68 2.48
C VAL A 291 -5.83 -11.26 3.88
N GLU A 292 -4.58 -11.59 4.25
CA GLU A 292 -4.01 -11.21 5.54
C GLU A 292 -3.92 -9.69 5.71
N VAL A 293 -3.44 -8.99 4.69
CA VAL A 293 -3.33 -7.53 4.67
C VAL A 293 -4.69 -6.86 4.81
N ILE A 294 -5.69 -7.25 4.02
CA ILE A 294 -7.01 -6.59 4.08
C ILE A 294 -7.76 -6.95 5.37
N SER A 295 -7.54 -8.16 5.93
CA SER A 295 -8.14 -8.58 7.21
C SER A 295 -7.70 -7.74 8.40
N THR A 296 -6.53 -7.12 8.28
CA THR A 296 -5.93 -6.24 9.28
C THR A 296 -6.03 -4.76 8.90
N GLY A 297 -6.87 -4.45 7.90
CA GLY A 297 -7.26 -3.08 7.51
C GLY A 297 -6.23 -2.35 6.64
N GLY A 298 -5.28 -3.07 6.05
CA GLY A 298 -4.31 -2.52 5.11
C GLY A 298 -4.74 -2.63 3.65
N SER A 299 -3.94 -2.02 2.78
CA SER A 299 -3.98 -2.22 1.34
C SER A 299 -2.73 -2.96 0.85
N LEU A 300 -2.87 -3.90 -0.09
CA LEU A 300 -1.74 -4.52 -0.77
C LEU A 300 -1.37 -3.68 -2.01
N LEU A 301 -0.11 -3.27 -2.09
CA LEU A 301 0.49 -2.68 -3.28
C LEU A 301 1.39 -3.73 -3.96
N LEU A 302 0.83 -4.44 -4.94
CA LEU A 302 1.50 -5.55 -5.61
C LEU A 302 2.31 -5.03 -6.81
N ASN A 303 3.61 -5.32 -6.83
CA ASN A 303 4.51 -4.78 -7.83
C ASN A 303 4.59 -5.60 -9.12
N ILE A 304 4.70 -4.88 -10.25
CA ILE A 304 5.17 -5.38 -11.54
C ILE A 304 6.44 -4.64 -11.99
N GLY A 305 7.24 -5.35 -12.78
CA GLY A 305 8.39 -4.79 -13.50
C GLY A 305 8.19 -4.98 -15.00
N PRO A 306 7.66 -3.98 -15.73
CA PRO A 306 7.50 -4.05 -17.18
C PRO A 306 8.84 -4.16 -17.90
N LYS A 307 8.83 -4.81 -19.06
CA LYS A 307 9.99 -4.93 -19.95
C LYS A 307 10.40 -3.57 -20.53
N PRO A 308 11.64 -3.39 -21.02
CA PRO A 308 12.10 -2.13 -21.62
C PRO A 308 11.25 -1.63 -22.79
N ASP A 309 10.58 -2.53 -23.51
CA ASP A 309 9.67 -2.20 -24.60
C ASP A 309 8.28 -1.74 -24.11
N GLY A 310 7.97 -1.86 -22.82
CA GLY A 310 6.69 -1.47 -22.22
C GLY A 310 5.65 -2.60 -22.14
N THR A 311 5.98 -3.84 -22.48
CA THR A 311 5.09 -4.98 -22.22
C THR A 311 5.27 -5.52 -20.79
N ILE A 312 4.20 -6.10 -20.22
CA ILE A 312 4.27 -6.78 -18.92
C ILE A 312 4.69 -8.24 -19.15
N ALA A 313 5.55 -8.77 -18.27
CA ALA A 313 5.98 -10.17 -18.36
C ALA A 313 4.79 -11.14 -18.17
N LYS A 314 4.80 -12.26 -18.90
CA LYS A 314 3.67 -13.20 -18.92
C LYS A 314 3.37 -13.75 -17.52
N GLU A 315 4.40 -14.06 -16.77
CA GLU A 315 4.35 -14.58 -15.40
C GLU A 315 3.69 -13.60 -14.43
N GLN A 316 3.86 -12.29 -14.67
CA GLN A 316 3.23 -11.21 -13.90
C GLN A 316 1.75 -11.09 -14.27
N VAL A 317 1.41 -11.14 -15.57
CA VAL A 317 0.00 -11.14 -16.04
C VAL A 317 -0.76 -12.33 -15.47
N GLU A 318 -0.22 -13.54 -15.57
CA GLU A 318 -0.86 -14.77 -15.05
C GLU A 318 -1.22 -14.67 -13.56
N ARG A 319 -0.33 -14.09 -12.75
CA ARG A 319 -0.54 -13.92 -11.30
C ARG A 319 -1.57 -12.86 -10.98
N LEU A 320 -1.53 -11.73 -11.70
CA LEU A 320 -2.54 -10.68 -11.58
C LEU A 320 -3.92 -11.22 -11.94
N GLU A 321 -4.05 -11.91 -13.07
CA GLU A 321 -5.32 -12.50 -13.50
C GLU A 321 -5.84 -13.54 -12.52
N ALA A 322 -4.99 -14.41 -11.99
CA ALA A 322 -5.39 -15.39 -10.99
C ALA A 322 -5.87 -14.76 -9.68
N LEU A 323 -5.18 -13.71 -9.20
CA LEU A 323 -5.65 -12.92 -8.05
C LEU A 323 -6.99 -12.24 -8.38
N GLY A 324 -7.12 -11.67 -9.58
CA GLY A 324 -8.35 -11.05 -10.06
C GLY A 324 -9.55 -12.00 -10.10
N GLN A 325 -9.35 -13.23 -10.57
CA GLN A 325 -10.38 -14.27 -10.57
C GLN A 325 -10.85 -14.61 -9.14
N TRP A 326 -9.91 -14.70 -8.20
CA TRP A 326 -10.24 -14.90 -6.80
C TRP A 326 -11.03 -13.71 -6.24
N ILE A 327 -10.61 -12.47 -6.53
CA ILE A 327 -11.30 -11.25 -6.09
C ILE A 327 -12.71 -11.18 -6.65
N GLN A 328 -12.92 -11.46 -7.93
CA GLN A 328 -14.25 -11.40 -8.56
C GLN A 328 -15.26 -12.32 -7.87
N THR A 329 -14.82 -13.53 -7.49
CA THR A 329 -15.63 -14.51 -6.77
C THR A 329 -15.97 -14.07 -5.34
N HIS A 330 -15.11 -13.24 -4.72
CA HIS A 330 -15.20 -12.86 -3.31
C HIS A 330 -15.36 -11.36 -3.05
N LYS A 331 -15.74 -10.58 -4.07
CA LYS A 331 -15.69 -9.10 -4.06
C LYS A 331 -16.40 -8.44 -2.88
N GLU A 332 -17.47 -9.05 -2.38
CA GLU A 332 -18.25 -8.55 -1.23
C GLU A 332 -17.44 -8.55 0.08
N ALA A 333 -16.52 -9.51 0.24
CA ALA A 333 -15.62 -9.61 1.38
C ALA A 333 -14.37 -8.73 1.24
N VAL A 334 -14.10 -8.20 0.03
CA VAL A 334 -12.90 -7.40 -0.26
C VAL A 334 -13.15 -5.91 -0.10
N TYR A 335 -14.01 -5.28 -0.91
CA TYR A 335 -14.04 -3.81 -1.02
C TYR A 335 -15.00 -3.13 -0.04
N ASN A 336 -16.08 -3.80 0.39
CA ASN A 336 -17.05 -3.23 1.32
C ASN A 336 -16.80 -3.68 2.77
N THR A 337 -15.53 -3.81 3.13
CA THR A 337 -15.11 -4.36 4.42
C THR A 337 -14.01 -3.56 5.09
N GLU A 338 -13.90 -3.76 6.39
CA GLU A 338 -12.85 -3.27 7.25
C GLU A 338 -12.16 -4.43 7.98
N ALA A 339 -11.18 -4.08 8.83
CA ALA A 339 -10.46 -5.05 9.63
C ALA A 339 -11.44 -5.90 10.46
N GLY A 340 -11.19 -7.20 10.53
CA GLY A 340 -12.08 -8.12 11.21
C GLY A 340 -11.88 -8.17 12.72
N LEU A 341 -12.18 -9.34 13.28
CA LEU A 341 -12.15 -9.60 14.71
C LEU A 341 -10.71 -9.56 15.27
N PRO A 342 -10.56 -9.14 16.54
CA PRO A 342 -9.33 -9.33 17.28
C PRO A 342 -8.91 -10.80 17.38
N TYR A 343 -7.64 -11.04 17.67
CA TYR A 343 -7.10 -12.37 17.91
C TYR A 343 -7.87 -13.12 19.03
N GLY A 344 -8.01 -14.44 18.84
CA GLY A 344 -8.66 -15.34 19.80
C GLY A 344 -10.13 -15.66 19.50
N HIS A 345 -10.80 -14.86 18.66
CA HIS A 345 -12.18 -15.10 18.25
C HIS A 345 -12.32 -16.14 17.13
N PHE A 346 -11.37 -16.13 16.20
CA PHE A 346 -11.27 -17.05 15.08
C PHE A 346 -9.79 -17.36 14.81
N TYR A 347 -9.48 -18.58 14.40
CA TYR A 347 -8.10 -19.00 14.10
C TYR A 347 -7.81 -18.84 12.61
N GLY A 348 -7.87 -17.59 12.15
CA GLY A 348 -7.60 -17.19 10.78
C GLY A 348 -7.96 -15.72 10.56
N PRO A 349 -7.72 -15.18 9.35
CA PRO A 349 -8.10 -13.83 9.00
C PRO A 349 -9.63 -13.67 9.00
N THR A 350 -10.10 -12.48 9.35
CA THR A 350 -11.51 -12.11 9.19
C THR A 350 -11.66 -10.72 8.62
N MET A 351 -12.79 -10.46 7.94
CA MET A 351 -13.20 -9.11 7.56
C MET A 351 -14.60 -8.82 8.11
N LEU A 352 -14.88 -7.55 8.39
CA LEU A 352 -16.20 -7.10 8.83
C LEU A 352 -16.81 -6.19 7.76
N SER A 353 -18.08 -6.35 7.42
CA SER A 353 -18.77 -5.38 6.55
C SER A 353 -18.88 -4.03 7.23
N LYS A 354 -18.92 -2.93 6.45
CA LYS A 354 -19.03 -1.57 7.01
C LYS A 354 -20.27 -1.30 7.88
N ASP A 355 -21.35 -2.05 7.66
CA ASP A 355 -22.55 -1.97 8.48
C ASP A 355 -22.52 -2.92 9.68
N HIS A 356 -21.42 -3.63 9.88
CA HIS A 356 -21.16 -4.61 10.93
C HIS A 356 -22.17 -5.77 11.00
N LYS A 357 -22.91 -6.05 9.93
CA LYS A 357 -23.92 -7.13 9.88
C LYS A 357 -23.43 -8.40 9.19
N LYS A 358 -22.27 -8.37 8.53
CA LYS A 358 -21.64 -9.54 7.93
C LYS A 358 -20.21 -9.67 8.43
N LEU A 359 -19.87 -10.87 8.90
CA LEU A 359 -18.51 -11.27 9.23
C LEU A 359 -18.03 -12.28 8.18
N TYR A 360 -16.83 -12.08 7.66
CA TYR A 360 -16.21 -12.98 6.69
C TYR A 360 -15.08 -13.75 7.37
N LEU A 361 -15.18 -15.08 7.40
CA LEU A 361 -14.13 -15.96 7.93
C LEU A 361 -13.28 -16.50 6.79
N CYS A 362 -11.97 -16.28 6.84
CA CYS A 362 -11.05 -16.73 5.79
C CYS A 362 -10.39 -18.04 6.20
N LEU A 363 -10.62 -19.09 5.42
CA LEU A 363 -10.01 -20.40 5.58
C LEU A 363 -8.87 -20.50 4.57
N PHE A 364 -7.63 -20.49 5.07
CA PHE A 364 -6.47 -20.75 4.23
C PHE A 364 -6.39 -22.22 3.81
N ASP A 365 -6.80 -23.13 4.69
CA ASP A 365 -6.75 -24.57 4.47
C ASP A 365 -8.12 -25.21 4.72
N ALA A 366 -8.29 -26.42 4.18
CA ALA A 366 -9.51 -27.20 4.40
C ALA A 366 -9.69 -27.50 5.90
N PRO A 367 -10.80 -27.06 6.53
CA PRO A 367 -11.04 -27.27 7.95
C PRO A 367 -11.35 -28.74 8.25
N LYS A 368 -11.00 -29.19 9.46
CA LYS A 368 -11.31 -30.54 9.95
C LYS A 368 -12.39 -30.49 11.02
N ASN A 369 -13.31 -31.46 11.01
CA ASN A 369 -14.41 -31.64 11.96
C ASN A 369 -15.45 -30.49 11.96
N TYR A 370 -15.06 -29.30 12.41
CA TYR A 370 -15.89 -28.10 12.46
C TYR A 370 -15.02 -26.84 12.53
N ILE A 371 -15.60 -25.71 12.19
CA ILE A 371 -14.98 -24.39 12.30
C ILE A 371 -15.48 -23.72 13.57
N GLN A 372 -14.56 -23.14 14.34
CA GLN A 372 -14.87 -22.53 15.62
C GLN A 372 -14.89 -21.00 15.53
N LEU A 373 -15.99 -20.38 15.98
CA LEU A 373 -16.12 -18.93 16.11
C LEU A 373 -16.57 -18.56 17.53
N LYS A 374 -15.80 -17.73 18.21
CA LYS A 374 -15.97 -17.43 19.65
C LYS A 374 -16.43 -16.00 19.89
N GLY A 375 -17.14 -15.78 20.98
CA GLY A 375 -17.46 -14.45 21.49
C GLY A 375 -18.56 -13.70 20.72
N ILE A 376 -19.26 -14.33 19.79
CA ILE A 376 -20.34 -13.68 19.04
C ILE A 376 -21.62 -13.70 19.86
N GLN A 377 -22.08 -12.55 20.32
CA GLN A 377 -23.33 -12.41 21.09
C GLN A 377 -24.54 -12.21 20.18
N THR A 378 -24.37 -11.49 19.07
CA THR A 378 -25.42 -11.30 18.07
C THR A 378 -25.87 -12.65 17.51
N LYS A 379 -27.18 -12.80 17.27
CA LYS A 379 -27.74 -13.99 16.64
C LYS A 379 -27.27 -14.09 15.18
N ILE A 380 -26.92 -15.32 14.79
CA ILE A 380 -26.53 -15.65 13.42
C ILE A 380 -27.79 -15.95 12.64
N LYS A 381 -27.96 -15.28 11.50
CA LYS A 381 -29.05 -15.51 10.56
C LYS A 381 -28.73 -16.66 9.60
N SER A 382 -27.53 -16.67 9.03
CA SER A 382 -27.07 -17.74 8.15
C SER A 382 -25.54 -17.74 8.03
N ILE A 383 -24.99 -18.89 7.64
CA ILE A 383 -23.59 -19.03 7.27
C ILE A 383 -23.53 -19.71 5.92
N LYS A 384 -22.79 -19.14 4.97
CA LYS A 384 -22.61 -19.72 3.63
C LYS A 384 -21.20 -19.57 3.12
N VAL A 385 -20.80 -20.45 2.22
CA VAL A 385 -19.53 -20.33 1.49
C VAL A 385 -19.71 -19.30 0.36
N LEU A 386 -18.90 -18.25 0.36
CA LEU A 386 -18.92 -17.24 -0.68
C LEU A 386 -18.40 -17.83 -2.00
N GLY A 387 -18.99 -17.44 -3.13
CA GLY A 387 -18.70 -18.02 -4.45
C GLY A 387 -19.56 -19.23 -4.81
N SER A 388 -19.63 -20.26 -3.96
CA SER A 388 -20.47 -21.44 -4.23
C SER A 388 -21.92 -21.31 -3.73
N GLY A 389 -22.15 -20.50 -2.69
CA GLY A 389 -23.46 -20.32 -2.07
C GLY A 389 -23.91 -21.49 -1.18
N GLU A 390 -23.02 -22.46 -0.89
CA GLU A 390 -23.34 -23.58 0.01
C GLU A 390 -23.68 -23.06 1.41
N ASN A 391 -24.88 -23.37 1.89
CA ASN A 391 -25.28 -23.07 3.27
C ASN A 391 -24.66 -24.08 4.23
N LEU A 392 -24.15 -23.58 5.35
CA LEU A 392 -23.53 -24.37 6.40
C LEU A 392 -24.40 -24.40 7.65
N ASN A 393 -24.57 -25.60 8.20
CA ASN A 393 -25.18 -25.78 9.51
C ASN A 393 -24.24 -25.25 10.60
N PHE A 394 -24.81 -24.73 11.67
CA PHE A 394 -24.06 -24.33 12.86
C PHE A 394 -24.86 -24.59 14.12
N GLU A 395 -24.16 -24.85 15.22
CA GLU A 395 -24.72 -24.96 16.55
C GLU A 395 -23.96 -24.07 17.53
N ARG A 396 -24.58 -23.72 18.65
CA ARG A 396 -23.92 -23.02 19.74
C ARG A 396 -23.70 -23.99 20.90
N ASN A 397 -22.45 -24.18 21.30
CA ASN A 397 -22.05 -25.10 22.35
C ASN A 397 -21.51 -24.35 23.57
N GLY A 398 -22.04 -24.68 24.75
CA GLY A 398 -21.64 -24.09 26.03
C GLY A 398 -22.07 -22.62 26.22
N GLY A 399 -21.38 -21.93 27.13
CA GLY A 399 -21.69 -20.55 27.52
C GLY A 399 -22.62 -20.47 28.74
N ALA A 400 -22.83 -19.24 29.22
CA ALA A 400 -23.75 -18.90 30.30
C ALA A 400 -24.50 -17.65 29.87
N ALA A 401 -25.55 -17.83 29.06
CA ALA A 401 -26.28 -16.73 28.43
C ALA A 401 -26.86 -15.76 29.49
N TRP A 402 -27.19 -16.27 30.67
CA TRP A 402 -27.67 -15.49 31.81
C TRP A 402 -26.63 -14.55 32.42
N ASN A 403 -25.34 -14.83 32.21
CA ASN A 403 -24.22 -13.96 32.58
C ASN A 403 -23.62 -13.25 31.36
N ASN A 404 -24.36 -13.17 30.24
CA ASN A 404 -23.92 -12.58 28.99
C ASN A 404 -22.66 -13.25 28.38
N ILE A 405 -22.37 -14.50 28.76
CA ILE A 405 -21.23 -15.28 28.22
C ILE A 405 -21.75 -16.11 27.05
N PRO A 406 -21.44 -15.76 25.79
CA PRO A 406 -21.92 -16.52 24.64
C PRO A 406 -21.25 -17.88 24.56
N GLY A 407 -22.02 -18.90 24.18
CA GLY A 407 -21.46 -20.19 23.76
C GLY A 407 -20.62 -20.05 22.50
N ILE A 408 -19.78 -21.05 22.25
CA ILE A 408 -18.92 -21.14 21.06
C ILE A 408 -19.77 -21.60 19.88
N LEU A 409 -19.69 -20.90 18.75
CA LEU A 409 -20.29 -21.36 17.49
C LEU A 409 -19.41 -22.45 16.88
N ARG A 410 -20.01 -23.61 16.61
CA ARG A 410 -19.42 -24.69 15.82
C ARG A 410 -20.14 -24.74 14.48
N ILE A 411 -19.40 -24.50 13.42
CA ILE A 411 -19.90 -24.41 12.06
C ILE A 411 -19.44 -25.68 11.33
N SER A 412 -20.34 -26.32 10.60
CA SER A 412 -20.01 -27.44 9.72
C SER A 412 -18.94 -27.06 8.69
N VAL A 413 -18.13 -28.03 8.28
CA VAL A 413 -17.10 -27.80 7.26
C VAL A 413 -17.75 -27.72 5.87
N PRO A 414 -17.24 -26.85 4.97
CA PRO A 414 -17.69 -26.82 3.57
C PRO A 414 -17.46 -28.15 2.86
N SER A 415 -18.32 -28.46 1.89
CA SER A 415 -18.04 -29.55 0.95
C SER A 415 -16.79 -29.26 0.11
N GLU A 416 -16.08 -30.32 -0.28
CA GLU A 416 -14.81 -30.21 -1.03
C GLU A 416 -14.94 -29.37 -2.32
N LYS A 417 -16.08 -29.52 -3.03
CA LYS A 417 -16.39 -28.75 -4.25
C LYS A 417 -16.59 -27.25 -4.03
N SER A 418 -16.85 -26.82 -2.79
CA SER A 418 -17.01 -25.42 -2.42
C SER A 418 -15.71 -24.79 -1.90
N LEU A 419 -14.66 -25.59 -1.70
CA LEU A 419 -13.37 -25.06 -1.28
C LEU A 419 -12.67 -24.38 -2.45
N ASN A 420 -12.17 -23.18 -2.21
CA ASN A 420 -11.26 -22.50 -3.10
C ASN A 420 -9.82 -22.97 -2.82
N PRO A 421 -8.99 -23.23 -3.85
CA PRO A 421 -7.62 -23.76 -3.67
C PRO A 421 -6.65 -22.80 -2.99
N TYR A 422 -6.97 -21.50 -2.87
CA TYR A 422 -6.10 -20.51 -2.26
C TYR A 422 -6.61 -20.05 -0.90
N VAL A 423 -7.85 -19.54 -0.88
CA VAL A 423 -8.55 -19.08 0.32
C VAL A 423 -10.05 -19.24 0.12
N THR A 424 -10.70 -19.99 1.00
CA THR A 424 -12.17 -20.10 1.05
C THR A 424 -12.72 -19.06 2.02
N ILE A 425 -13.79 -18.35 1.65
CA ILE A 425 -14.43 -17.38 2.55
C ILE A 425 -15.82 -17.85 2.95
N LEU A 426 -16.12 -17.80 4.26
CA LEU A 426 -17.46 -17.98 4.78
C LEU A 426 -18.07 -16.63 5.11
N GLU A 427 -19.25 -16.33 4.56
CA GLU A 427 -20.08 -15.20 5.00
C GLU A 427 -20.96 -15.64 6.15
N VAL A 428 -20.82 -14.98 7.29
CA VAL A 428 -21.67 -15.10 8.48
C VAL A 428 -22.57 -13.88 8.53
N GLU A 429 -23.84 -14.05 8.19
CA GLU A 429 -24.85 -12.98 8.27
C GLU A 429 -25.44 -12.91 9.67
N LEU A 430 -25.48 -11.71 10.23
CA LEU A 430 -25.99 -11.41 11.57
C LEU A 430 -27.39 -10.79 11.49
N GLU A 431 -28.25 -11.05 12.47
CA GLU A 431 -29.57 -10.41 12.53
C GLU A 431 -29.49 -8.89 12.76
N LYS A 432 -28.41 -8.44 13.40
CA LYS A 432 -28.12 -7.04 13.77
C LYS A 432 -26.61 -6.79 13.71
N GLU A 433 -26.18 -5.59 14.06
CA GLU A 433 -24.76 -5.28 14.19
C GLU A 433 -24.05 -6.24 15.15
N LEU A 434 -22.77 -6.50 14.87
CA LEU A 434 -21.92 -7.37 15.67
C LEU A 434 -21.76 -6.83 17.09
N VAL A 435 -22.16 -7.65 18.06
CA VAL A 435 -21.84 -7.48 19.47
C VAL A 435 -20.88 -8.59 19.88
N LEU A 436 -19.69 -8.19 20.33
CA LEU A 436 -18.56 -9.06 20.58
C LEU A 436 -18.23 -9.14 22.07
N TYR A 437 -18.23 -10.35 22.63
CA TYR A 437 -17.83 -10.62 24.01
C TYR A 437 -16.31 -10.79 24.12
N ARG A 438 -15.65 -9.96 24.95
CA ARG A 438 -14.21 -10.02 25.24
C ARG A 438 -13.90 -10.16 26.74
N GLY A 439 -14.74 -10.88 27.48
CA GLY A 439 -14.54 -11.08 28.92
C GLY A 439 -13.38 -12.03 29.24
N HIS A 440 -12.80 -11.87 30.44
CA HIS A 440 -11.59 -12.59 30.88
C HIS A 440 -11.86 -13.98 31.48
N GLY A 441 -13.12 -14.41 31.54
CA GLY A 441 -13.53 -15.66 32.19
C GLY A 441 -13.68 -15.49 33.70
N ASN A 442 -14.80 -14.94 34.13
CA ASN A 442 -15.14 -14.81 35.54
C ASN A 442 -15.82 -16.09 36.05
N ALA A 443 -15.73 -16.34 37.35
CA ALA A 443 -16.54 -17.39 37.98
C ALA A 443 -18.03 -17.12 37.72
N VAL A 444 -18.77 -18.15 37.33
CA VAL A 444 -20.22 -18.08 37.20
C VAL A 444 -20.78 -18.32 38.60
N GLU A 445 -21.00 -17.23 39.35
CA GLU A 445 -21.41 -17.27 40.76
C GLU A 445 -22.92 -17.48 40.96
N LEU A 446 -23.70 -17.31 39.88
CA LEU A 446 -25.13 -17.61 39.80
C LEU A 446 -25.36 -18.63 38.69
N ASN A 447 -25.77 -19.83 39.07
CA ASN A 447 -26.30 -20.85 38.16
C ASN A 447 -27.82 -20.76 38.20
N MET A 448 -28.47 -20.69 37.04
CA MET A 448 -29.94 -20.78 36.93
C MET A 448 -30.38 -22.22 36.71
#